data_AF-A0A268RU04-F1
#
_entry.id   AF-A0A268RU04-F1
#
_cell.length_a   1.000
_cell.length_b   1.000
_cell.length_c   1.000
_cell.angle_alpha   90.00
_cell.angle_beta   90.00
_cell.angle_gamma   90.00
#
_symmetry.space_group_name_H-M   'P 1'
#
loop_
_entity.id
_entity.type
_entity.pdbx_description
1 polymer ?
#
loop_
_entity_poly.entity_id
_entity_poly.type
_entity_poly.pdbx_seq_one_letter_code
_entity_poly.pdbx_strand_id
1 'polypeptide(L)'
;VVILLLDNFKAKNLFFFIIWQLSTLILCFVFEGNFEVLRLSDAAGTYYFLGSVFGNILFVEGTFLGVVLGAIFYLTLSNRINLIILYSSFSLCFYMLHLKVSNYGNPVIHTYLFPFADYQWMMVFALPFLLLYNGNRGIGLKYTFYIFYPLHLIILYLLAVSRL
;
A
#
# COMPACT_ATOMS: atom_id res chain seq x y z
N VAL A 1 3.89 -12.45 -3.83
CA VAL A 1 4.26 -13.16 -2.59
C VAL A 1 3.05 -13.40 -1.69
N VAL A 2 2.29 -12.37 -1.31
CA VAL A 2 1.11 -12.52 -0.44
C VAL A 2 0.04 -13.45 -1.02
N ILE A 3 -0.32 -13.32 -2.30
CA ILE A 3 -1.29 -14.22 -2.95
C ILE A 3 -0.76 -15.67 -3.04
N LEU A 4 0.54 -15.84 -3.28
CA LEU A 4 1.20 -17.16 -3.22
C LEU A 4 1.15 -17.79 -1.82
N LEU A 5 1.16 -16.99 -0.76
CA LEU A 5 0.94 -17.46 0.62
C LEU A 5 -0.50 -17.87 0.87
N LEU A 6 -1.49 -17.27 0.18
CA LEU A 6 -2.90 -17.67 0.27
C LEU A 6 -3.15 -19.00 -0.44
N ASP A 7 -2.59 -19.21 -1.62
CA ASP A 7 -2.85 -20.42 -2.42
C ASP A 7 -2.06 -21.64 -1.96
N ASN A 8 -0.84 -21.43 -1.47
CA ASN A 8 0.07 -22.49 -1.07
C ASN A 8 0.67 -22.18 0.29
N PHE A 9 -0.21 -22.06 1.29
CA PHE A 9 0.20 -21.73 2.65
C PHE A 9 1.24 -22.71 3.17
N LYS A 10 2.50 -22.23 3.24
CA LYS A 10 3.63 -22.94 3.84
C LYS A 10 4.18 -22.05 4.93
N ALA A 11 4.08 -22.50 6.19
CA ALA A 11 4.53 -21.75 7.36
C ALA A 11 5.98 -21.26 7.22
N LYS A 12 6.84 -22.04 6.56
CA LYS A 12 8.23 -21.67 6.23
C LYS A 12 8.33 -20.39 5.40
N ASN A 13 7.47 -20.19 4.40
CA ASN A 13 7.49 -19.01 3.54
C ASN A 13 6.98 -17.77 4.29
N LEU A 14 5.96 -17.95 5.15
CA LEU A 14 5.48 -16.89 6.00
C LEU A 14 6.54 -16.45 7.01
N PHE A 15 7.29 -17.40 7.59
CA PHE A 15 8.39 -17.12 8.50
C PHE A 15 9.49 -16.26 7.85
N PHE A 16 9.96 -16.63 6.65
CA PHE A 16 10.93 -15.81 5.92
C PHE A 16 10.37 -14.43 5.56
N PHE A 17 9.09 -14.36 5.21
CA PHE A 17 8.44 -13.10 4.92
C PHE A 17 8.38 -12.18 6.15
N ILE A 18 8.02 -12.69 7.32
CA ILE A 18 7.99 -11.92 8.57
C ILE A 18 9.40 -11.44 8.94
N ILE A 19 10.41 -12.31 8.84
CA ILE A 19 11.81 -11.92 9.06
C ILE A 19 12.19 -10.78 8.12
N TRP A 20 11.87 -10.90 6.83
CA TRP A 20 12.14 -9.85 5.85
C TRP A 20 11.44 -8.52 6.21
N GLN A 21 10.17 -8.56 6.63
CA GLN A 21 9.43 -7.36 7.04
C GLN A 21 10.05 -6.70 8.28
N LEU A 22 10.50 -7.49 9.28
CA LEU A 22 11.16 -6.96 10.47
C LEU A 22 12.55 -6.39 10.16
N SER A 23 13.34 -7.08 9.33
CA SER A 23 14.66 -6.61 8.92
C SER A 23 14.57 -5.32 8.10
N THR A 24 13.65 -5.25 7.14
CA THR A 24 13.45 -4.05 6.32
C THR A 24 12.88 -2.88 7.12
N LEU A 25 12.06 -3.14 8.13
CA LEU A 25 11.59 -2.11 9.06
C LEU A 25 12.77 -1.46 9.80
N ILE A 26 13.68 -2.26 10.35
CA ILE A 26 14.90 -1.77 11.03
C ILE A 26 15.77 -0.99 10.05
N LEU A 27 15.97 -1.50 8.83
CA LEU A 27 16.76 -0.80 7.80
C LEU A 27 16.18 0.58 7.48
N CYS A 28 14.85 0.73 7.38
CA CYS A 28 14.25 2.04 7.11
C CYS A 28 14.61 3.07 8.20
N PHE A 29 14.52 2.70 9.48
CA PHE A 29 14.91 3.59 10.59
C PHE A 29 16.41 3.90 10.61
N VAL A 30 17.25 2.90 10.34
CA VAL A 30 18.71 3.09 10.28
C VAL A 30 19.08 4.02 9.12
N PHE A 31 18.44 3.87 7.97
CA PHE A 31 18.72 4.69 6.80
C PHE A 31 18.28 6.13 6.99
N GLU A 32 17.06 6.35 7.52
CA GLU A 32 16.55 7.70 7.81
C GLU A 32 17.39 8.42 8.88
N GLY A 33 17.84 7.72 9.92
CA GLY A 33 18.62 8.31 11.01
C GLY A 33 20.10 8.57 10.71
N ASN A 34 20.72 7.86 9.77
CA ASN A 34 22.18 7.94 9.51
C ASN A 34 22.57 8.52 8.15
N PHE A 35 21.65 8.59 7.18
CA PHE A 35 21.97 9.03 5.82
C PHE A 35 21.16 10.27 5.43
N GLU A 36 21.72 11.45 5.68
CA GLU A 36 21.09 12.74 5.37
C GLU A 36 20.72 12.90 3.89
N VAL A 37 21.52 12.32 3.00
CA VAL A 37 21.30 12.37 1.53
C VAL A 37 19.95 11.74 1.15
N LEU A 38 19.47 10.76 1.92
CA LEU A 38 18.22 10.07 1.64
C LEU A 38 17.00 10.73 2.28
N ARG A 39 17.21 11.70 3.17
CA ARG A 39 16.16 12.31 4.00
C ARG A 39 15.46 13.46 3.27
N LEU A 40 14.14 13.34 3.12
CA LEU A 40 13.27 14.43 2.68
C LEU A 40 12.94 15.36 3.86
N SER A 41 12.42 16.57 3.60
CA SER A 41 11.90 17.44 4.67
C SER A 41 10.80 16.78 5.48
N ASP A 42 9.99 15.95 4.82
CA ASP A 42 8.96 15.14 5.45
C ASP A 42 9.49 13.73 5.75
N ALA A 43 9.46 13.36 7.03
CA ALA A 43 9.91 12.04 7.47
C ALA A 43 9.04 10.92 6.86
N ALA A 44 7.72 11.14 6.76
CA ALA A 44 6.81 10.14 6.20
C ALA A 44 7.12 9.84 4.73
N GLY A 45 7.37 10.87 3.92
CA GLY A 45 7.85 10.71 2.54
C GLY A 45 9.14 9.89 2.43
N THR A 46 10.09 10.09 3.35
CA THR A 46 11.35 9.31 3.40
C THR A 46 11.06 7.84 3.66
N TYR A 47 10.22 7.54 4.65
CA TYR A 47 9.80 6.18 4.95
C TYR A 47 9.06 5.54 3.77
N TYR A 48 8.18 6.26 3.06
CA TYR A 48 7.48 5.70 1.89
C TYR A 48 8.41 5.33 0.74
N PHE A 49 9.41 6.16 0.49
CA PHE A 49 10.43 5.89 -0.52
C PHE A 49 11.25 4.64 -0.13
N LEU A 50 11.81 4.61 1.08
CA LEU A 50 12.61 3.48 1.58
C LEU A 50 11.79 2.20 1.65
N GLY A 51 10.54 2.27 2.09
CA GLY A 51 9.61 1.15 2.13
C GLY A 51 9.32 0.57 0.75
N SER A 52 9.18 1.42 -0.27
CA SER A 52 9.01 1.00 -1.66
C SER A 52 10.27 0.34 -2.22
N VAL A 53 11.46 0.85 -1.88
CA VAL A 53 12.76 0.27 -2.29
C VAL A 53 12.99 -1.09 -1.63
N PHE A 54 12.73 -1.22 -0.33
CA PHE A 54 12.95 -2.46 0.42
C PHE A 54 11.76 -3.44 0.38
N GLY A 55 10.61 -3.04 -0.16
CA GLY A 55 9.40 -3.86 -0.20
C GLY A 55 8.82 -4.14 1.19
N ASN A 56 8.80 -3.13 2.06
CA ASN A 56 8.18 -3.20 3.38
C ASN A 56 6.69 -2.84 3.29
N ILE A 57 5.79 -3.70 3.77
CA ILE A 57 4.33 -3.49 3.69
C ILE A 57 3.90 -2.25 4.47
N LEU A 58 4.52 -1.96 5.63
CA LEU A 58 4.06 -0.85 6.48
C LEU A 58 4.38 0.51 5.86
N PHE A 59 5.44 0.57 5.06
CA PHE A 59 5.95 1.80 4.46
C PHE A 59 5.80 1.84 2.93
N VAL A 60 5.00 0.97 2.31
CA VAL A 60 4.64 1.12 0.89
C VAL A 60 3.34 1.91 0.76
N GLU A 61 3.14 2.54 -0.39
CA GLU A 61 1.85 3.16 -0.72
C GLU A 61 0.69 2.16 -0.57
N GLY A 62 -0.35 2.55 0.15
CA GLY A 62 -1.48 1.68 0.48
C GLY A 62 -1.26 0.75 1.68
N THR A 63 -0.06 0.71 2.28
CA THR A 63 0.28 -0.03 3.50
C THR A 63 -0.27 -1.47 3.55
N PHE A 64 -0.64 -1.96 4.74
CA PHE A 64 -1.33 -3.24 4.88
C PHE A 64 -2.74 -3.22 4.28
N LEU A 65 -3.36 -2.04 4.13
CA LEU A 65 -4.70 -1.89 3.53
C LEU A 65 -4.72 -2.38 2.09
N GLY A 66 -3.68 -2.09 1.31
CA GLY A 66 -3.52 -2.57 -0.06
C GLY A 66 -3.39 -4.09 -0.13
N VAL A 67 -2.75 -4.71 0.86
CA VAL A 67 -2.66 -6.19 0.96
C VAL A 67 -4.05 -6.80 1.22
N VAL A 68 -4.82 -6.21 2.14
CA VAL A 68 -6.20 -6.65 2.43
C VAL A 68 -7.09 -6.44 1.20
N LEU A 69 -6.98 -5.29 0.52
CA LEU A 69 -7.73 -5.00 -0.70
C LEU A 69 -7.41 -5.99 -1.82
N GLY A 70 -6.13 -6.33 -2.01
CA GLY A 70 -5.70 -7.36 -2.94
C GLY A 70 -6.29 -8.74 -2.62
N ALA A 71 -6.40 -9.09 -1.33
CA ALA A 71 -7.07 -10.31 -0.90
C ALA A 71 -8.59 -10.27 -1.17
N ILE A 72 -9.25 -9.13 -0.96
CA ILE A 72 -10.67 -8.95 -1.31
C ILE A 72 -10.88 -9.19 -2.81
N PHE A 73 -10.07 -8.57 -3.67
CA PHE A 73 -10.17 -8.80 -5.12
C PHE A 73 -9.93 -10.25 -5.51
N TYR A 74 -8.95 -10.90 -4.87
CA TYR A 74 -8.67 -12.31 -5.11
C TYR A 74 -9.89 -13.20 -4.77
N LEU A 75 -10.53 -12.97 -3.62
CA LEU A 75 -11.69 -13.75 -3.16
C LEU A 75 -12.98 -13.44 -3.94
N THR A 76 -13.09 -12.25 -4.53
CA THR A 76 -14.31 -11.76 -5.20
C THR A 76 -14.27 -11.80 -6.71
N LEU A 77 -13.17 -12.30 -7.30
CA LEU A 77 -12.92 -12.29 -8.75
C LEU A 77 -14.06 -12.91 -9.58
N SER A 78 -14.75 -13.91 -9.03
CA SER A 78 -15.84 -14.64 -9.69
C SER A 78 -17.24 -14.07 -9.41
N ASN A 79 -17.43 -13.32 -8.32
CA ASN A 79 -18.76 -12.89 -7.86
C ASN A 79 -18.83 -11.36 -7.72
N ARG A 80 -19.51 -10.74 -8.68
CA ARG A 80 -19.71 -9.27 -8.77
C ARG A 80 -20.44 -8.70 -7.56
N ILE A 81 -21.37 -9.45 -6.96
CA ILE A 81 -22.11 -8.98 -5.77
C ILE A 81 -21.16 -8.94 -4.57
N ASN A 82 -20.37 -10.00 -4.37
CA ASN A 82 -19.39 -10.02 -3.28
C ASN A 82 -18.32 -8.93 -3.46
N LEU A 83 -17.90 -8.66 -4.70
CA LEU A 83 -17.01 -7.54 -5.01
C LEU A 83 -17.62 -6.21 -4.55
N ILE A 84 -18.86 -5.90 -4.95
CA ILE A 84 -19.55 -4.66 -4.57
C ILE A 84 -19.63 -4.54 -3.04
N ILE A 85 -20.10 -5.60 -2.36
CA ILE A 85 -20.32 -5.58 -0.91
C ILE A 85 -18.99 -5.40 -0.17
N LEU A 86 -18.00 -6.25 -0.44
CA LEU A 86 -16.74 -6.24 0.31
C LEU A 86 -15.90 -5.01 0.00
N TYR A 87 -15.84 -4.57 -1.26
CA TYR A 87 -15.11 -3.37 -1.65
C TYR A 87 -15.75 -2.10 -1.06
N SER A 88 -17.08 -1.96 -1.15
CA SER A 88 -17.78 -0.80 -0.57
C SER A 88 -17.71 -0.81 0.95
N SER A 89 -17.88 -1.98 1.57
CA SER A 89 -17.75 -2.13 3.02
C SER A 89 -16.34 -1.80 3.50
N PHE A 90 -15.30 -2.26 2.79
CA PHE A 90 -13.91 -1.90 3.06
C PHE A 90 -13.70 -0.39 3.02
N SER A 91 -14.09 0.26 1.93
CA SER A 91 -13.99 1.72 1.77
C SER A 91 -14.69 2.49 2.92
N LEU A 92 -15.93 2.13 3.22
CA LEU A 92 -16.75 2.83 4.22
C LEU A 92 -16.26 2.56 5.66
N CYS A 93 -15.88 1.32 5.97
CA CYS A 93 -15.35 0.93 7.28
C CYS A 93 -14.06 1.67 7.61
N PHE A 94 -13.10 1.70 6.68
CA PHE A 94 -11.82 2.38 6.90
C PHE A 94 -11.96 3.90 6.98
N TYR A 95 -12.87 4.49 6.19
CA TYR A 95 -13.21 5.91 6.33
C TYR A 95 -13.82 6.22 7.72
N MET A 96 -14.75 5.38 8.21
CA MET A 96 -15.35 5.57 9.55
C MET A 96 -14.34 5.35 10.68
N LEU A 97 -13.43 4.38 10.53
CA LEU A 97 -12.32 4.19 11.46
C LEU A 97 -11.42 5.41 11.51
N HIS A 98 -11.09 5.98 10.34
CA HIS A 98 -10.30 7.21 10.25
C HIS A 98 -10.97 8.38 10.99
N LEU A 99 -12.27 8.62 10.78
CA LEU A 99 -13.02 9.67 11.48
C LEU A 99 -13.02 9.48 13.01
N LYS A 100 -13.05 8.23 13.49
CA LYS A 100 -12.95 7.96 14.93
C LYS A 100 -11.54 8.22 15.43
N VAL A 101 -10.52 7.69 14.77
CA VAL A 101 -9.11 7.83 15.18
C VAL A 101 -8.67 9.30 15.16
N SER A 102 -9.11 10.09 14.17
CA SER A 102 -8.79 11.52 14.10
C SER A 102 -9.31 12.29 15.32
N ASN A 103 -10.45 11.88 15.90
CA ASN A 103 -11.03 12.52 17.08
C ASN A 103 -10.29 12.19 18.39
N TYR A 104 -9.46 11.14 18.42
CA TYR A 104 -8.69 10.76 19.62
C TYR A 104 -7.43 11.60 19.84
N GLY A 105 -7.11 12.55 18.94
CA GLY A 105 -6.06 13.55 19.14
C GLY A 105 -4.62 13.02 19.15
N ASN A 106 -4.38 11.74 18.87
CA ASN A 106 -3.03 11.18 18.75
C ASN A 106 -2.58 11.19 17.27
N PRO A 107 -1.69 12.13 16.87
CA PRO A 107 -1.27 12.28 15.48
C PRO A 107 -0.48 11.06 14.96
N VAL A 108 0.21 10.32 15.84
CA VAL A 108 1.06 9.19 15.44
C VAL A 108 0.24 8.07 14.80
N ILE A 109 -0.93 7.76 15.38
CA ILE A 109 -1.81 6.68 14.88
C ILE A 109 -2.37 7.06 13.51
N HIS A 110 -2.75 8.33 13.35
CA HIS A 110 -3.30 8.83 12.09
C HIS A 110 -2.26 8.83 10.96
N THR A 111 -1.04 9.33 11.24
CA THR A 111 0.01 9.47 10.24
C THR A 111 0.59 8.13 9.77
N TYR A 112 0.78 7.16 10.66
CA TYR A 112 1.53 5.94 10.32
C TYR A 112 0.68 4.68 10.16
N LEU A 113 -0.40 4.51 10.92
CA LEU A 113 -1.23 3.30 10.85
C LEU A 113 -2.35 3.39 9.82
N PHE A 114 -2.90 4.59 9.60
CA PHE A 114 -3.98 4.81 8.62
C PHE A 114 -3.68 5.95 7.65
N PRO A 115 -2.53 5.90 6.93
CA PRO A 115 -2.23 6.92 5.95
C PRO A 115 -3.20 6.85 4.77
N PHE A 116 -3.51 8.01 4.21
CA PHE A 116 -4.46 8.17 3.08
C PHE A 116 -5.87 7.63 3.37
N ALA A 117 -6.23 7.50 4.66
CA ALA A 117 -7.53 6.98 5.07
C ALA A 117 -8.68 7.98 4.82
N ASP A 118 -8.34 9.26 4.69
CA ASP A 118 -9.18 10.38 4.30
C ASP A 118 -9.69 10.27 2.85
N TYR A 119 -8.91 9.70 1.94
CA TYR A 119 -9.32 9.49 0.55
C TYR A 119 -10.05 8.15 0.32
N GLN A 120 -10.19 7.29 1.33
CA GLN A 120 -10.73 5.94 1.16
C GLN A 120 -12.18 5.93 0.69
N TRP A 121 -12.99 6.94 1.05
CA TRP A 121 -14.36 7.05 0.58
C TRP A 121 -14.44 7.26 -0.94
N MET A 122 -13.42 7.88 -1.54
CA MET A 122 -13.36 8.11 -3.00
C MET A 122 -13.16 6.82 -3.78
N MET A 123 -12.67 5.75 -3.13
CA MET A 123 -12.48 4.45 -3.78
C MET A 123 -13.78 3.90 -4.37
N VAL A 124 -14.95 4.23 -3.81
CA VAL A 124 -16.26 3.80 -4.31
C VAL A 124 -16.46 4.18 -5.78
N PHE A 125 -15.90 5.30 -6.24
CA PHE A 125 -16.00 5.73 -7.64
C PHE A 125 -15.26 4.82 -8.63
N ALA A 126 -14.41 3.92 -8.17
CA ALA A 126 -13.79 2.90 -9.03
C ALA A 126 -14.74 1.72 -9.33
N LEU A 127 -15.82 1.53 -8.56
CA LEU A 127 -16.75 0.42 -8.73
C LEU A 127 -17.35 0.31 -10.14
N PRO A 128 -17.81 1.40 -10.80
CA PRO A 128 -18.32 1.30 -12.17
C PRO A 128 -17.29 0.68 -13.12
N PHE A 129 -16.03 1.08 -13.02
CA PHE A 129 -14.95 0.53 -13.84
C PHE A 129 -14.64 -0.93 -13.50
N LEU A 130 -14.62 -1.29 -12.22
CA LEU A 130 -14.44 -2.66 -11.77
C LEU A 130 -15.56 -3.59 -12.28
N LEU A 131 -16.80 -3.12 -12.32
CA LEU A 131 -17.94 -3.88 -12.82
C LEU A 131 -17.96 -4.01 -14.35
N LEU A 132 -17.32 -3.10 -15.09
CA LEU A 132 -17.13 -3.26 -16.53
C LEU A 132 -16.09 -4.31 -16.90
N TYR A 133 -15.36 -4.85 -15.91
CA TYR A 133 -14.38 -5.91 -16.16
C TYR A 133 -15.06 -7.17 -16.75
N ASN A 134 -14.50 -7.66 -17.85
CA ASN A 134 -15.01 -8.80 -18.60
C ASN A 134 -14.40 -10.15 -18.20
N GLY A 135 -13.55 -10.19 -17.16
CA GLY A 135 -12.88 -11.40 -16.71
C GLY A 135 -11.61 -11.77 -17.48
N ASN A 136 -11.38 -11.14 -18.64
CA ASN A 136 -10.23 -11.43 -19.48
C ASN A 136 -9.07 -10.48 -19.16
N ARG A 137 -7.85 -11.04 -19.17
CA ARG A 137 -6.63 -10.23 -19.03
C ARG A 137 -6.52 -9.26 -20.20
N GLY A 138 -6.39 -7.97 -19.90
CA GLY A 138 -6.12 -6.93 -20.90
C GLY A 138 -4.72 -7.03 -21.53
N ILE A 139 -4.37 -6.02 -22.35
CA ILE A 139 -3.05 -5.93 -22.99
C ILE A 139 -1.94 -6.00 -21.93
N GLY A 140 -1.05 -6.97 -22.05
CA GLY A 140 -0.02 -7.26 -21.05
C GLY A 140 1.15 -6.29 -21.08
N LEU A 141 0.95 -5.03 -20.65
CA LEU A 141 1.98 -3.98 -20.58
C LEU A 141 2.89 -4.10 -19.35
N LYS A 142 3.34 -5.32 -19.03
CA LYS A 142 4.11 -5.60 -17.80
C LYS A 142 5.38 -4.75 -17.71
N TYR A 143 6.12 -4.61 -18.81
CA TYR A 143 7.38 -3.89 -18.83
C TYR A 143 7.18 -2.39 -18.67
N THR A 144 6.12 -1.83 -19.25
CA THR A 144 5.73 -0.43 -19.05
C THR A 144 5.53 -0.17 -17.56
N PHE A 145 4.79 -1.03 -16.86
CA PHE A 145 4.55 -0.87 -15.43
C PHE A 145 5.84 -1.04 -14.59
N TYR A 146 6.66 -2.06 -14.90
CA TYR A 146 7.92 -2.29 -14.18
C TYR A 146 8.95 -1.18 -14.34
N ILE A 147 8.94 -0.46 -15.46
CA ILE A 147 9.83 0.70 -15.67
C ILE A 147 9.18 1.95 -15.09
N PHE A 148 7.91 2.21 -15.40
CA PHE A 148 7.20 3.42 -14.98
C PHE A 148 7.10 3.52 -13.45
N TYR A 149 6.81 2.42 -12.76
CA TYR A 149 6.60 2.42 -11.31
C TYR A 149 7.83 2.93 -10.51
N PRO A 150 9.04 2.35 -10.66
CA PRO A 150 10.22 2.91 -9.98
C PRO A 150 10.60 4.30 -10.51
N LEU A 151 10.43 4.55 -11.81
CA LEU A 151 10.88 5.79 -12.44
C LEU A 151 10.08 7.01 -11.93
N HIS A 152 8.75 6.93 -11.86
CA HIS A 152 7.96 8.07 -11.36
C HIS A 152 8.22 8.33 -9.86
N LEU A 153 8.44 7.29 -9.04
CA LEU A 153 8.82 7.47 -7.64
C LEU A 153 10.18 8.16 -7.49
N ILE A 154 11.17 7.78 -8.29
CA ILE A 154 12.49 8.44 -8.31
C ILE A 154 12.36 9.89 -8.77
N ILE A 155 11.57 10.18 -9.81
CA ILE A 155 11.33 11.56 -10.27
C ILE A 155 10.69 12.39 -9.17
N LEU A 156 9.63 11.89 -8.52
CA LEU A 156 8.96 12.60 -7.43
C LEU A 156 9.91 12.83 -6.24
N TYR A 157 10.73 11.84 -5.91
CA TYR A 157 11.76 11.95 -4.89
C TYR A 157 12.78 13.04 -5.22
N LEU A 158 13.35 13.04 -6.43
CA LEU A 158 14.32 14.05 -6.87
C LEU A 158 13.70 15.46 -6.88
N LEU A 159 12.45 15.60 -7.33
CA LEU A 159 11.73 16.87 -7.28
C LEU A 159 11.53 17.35 -5.84
N ALA A 160 11.22 16.45 -4.91
CA ALA A 160 11.05 16.77 -3.49
C ALA A 160 12.39 17.19 -2.85
N VAL A 161 13.49 16.48 -3.10
CA VAL A 161 14.83 16.83 -2.60
C VAL A 161 15.30 18.18 -3.16
N SER A 162 15.06 18.45 -4.45
CA SER A 162 15.53 19.69 -5.10
C SER A 162 14.87 20.98 -4.60
N ARG A 163 13.78 20.87 -3.81
CA ARG A 163 13.06 22.01 -3.21
C ARG A 163 13.47 22.29 -1.76
N LEU A 164 14.43 21.54 -1.23
CA LEU A 164 15.09 21.77 0.07
C LEU A 164 16.27 22.71 -0.10
#